data_AF-A0A3D2FNQ9-F1
#
_entry.id   AF-A0A3D2FNQ9-F1
#
_cell.length_a   1.000
_cell.length_b   1.000
_cell.length_c   1.000
_cell.angle_alpha   90.00
_cell.angle_beta   90.00
_cell.angle_gamma   90.00
#
_symmetry.space_group_name_H-M   'P 1'
#
loop_
_entity.id
_entity.type
_entity.pdbx_description
1 polymer ?
#
loop_
_entity_poly.entity_id
_entity_poly.type
_entity_poly.pdbx_seq_one_letter_code
_entity_poly.pdbx_strand_id
1 'polypeptide(L)'
;MGQKSQLKNVKVLPFKTKREIVTFMKTIVAPELGVKCNFCHNMNDYSSDEKDNKIVAREMMDMVQQSNKTMNELNFHEISCWVCHRGNKHPEHPPKEK
;
A
#
# COMPACT_ATOMS: atom_id res chain seq x y z
N MET A 1 24.74 -14.28 13.43
CA MET A 1 23.31 -14.58 13.70
C MET A 1 22.52 -13.27 13.62
N GLY A 2 22.02 -12.92 12.43
CA GLY A 2 21.27 -11.67 12.22
C GLY A 2 19.79 -11.88 12.55
N GLN A 3 19.26 -11.09 13.49
CA GLN A 3 17.91 -11.19 14.02
C GLN A 3 16.86 -11.23 12.89
N LYS A 4 16.07 -12.31 12.83
CA LYS A 4 14.75 -12.30 12.18
C LYS A 4 13.90 -11.29 12.93
N SER A 5 13.91 -10.02 12.49
CA SER A 5 12.89 -9.06 12.91
C SER A 5 11.57 -9.54 12.32
N GLN A 6 10.85 -10.36 13.09
CA GLN A 6 9.49 -10.77 12.76
C GLN A 6 8.65 -9.50 12.58
N LEU A 7 8.13 -9.34 11.38
CA LEU A 7 7.20 -8.28 11.04
C LEU A 7 5.91 -8.52 11.84
N LYS A 8 5.56 -7.60 12.73
CA LYS A 8 4.48 -7.84 13.71
C LYS A 8 3.08 -7.78 13.11
N ASN A 9 2.84 -6.97 12.08
CA ASN A 9 1.50 -6.75 11.51
C ASN A 9 1.56 -6.52 9.99
N VAL A 10 2.14 -7.48 9.28
CA VAL A 10 2.20 -7.49 7.80
C VAL A 10 1.36 -8.65 7.31
N LYS A 11 0.26 -8.34 6.61
CA LYS A 11 -0.77 -9.32 6.23
C LYS A 11 -0.84 -9.58 4.71
N VAL A 12 -0.59 -8.53 3.91
CA VAL A 12 -0.86 -8.53 2.46
C VAL A 12 0.42 -8.57 1.63
N LEU A 13 1.50 -7.96 2.11
CA LEU A 13 2.76 -7.89 1.37
C LEU A 13 3.65 -9.11 1.69
N PRO A 14 4.31 -9.73 0.69
CA PRO A 14 5.07 -10.97 0.87
C PRO A 14 6.49 -10.77 1.44
N PHE A 15 6.82 -9.55 1.89
CA PHE A 15 8.15 -9.21 2.35
C PHE A 15 8.51 -9.88 3.68
N LYS A 16 9.80 -10.22 3.84
CA LYS A 16 10.30 -10.97 5.01
C LYS A 16 11.10 -10.10 5.96
N THR A 17 11.57 -8.94 5.51
CA THR A 17 12.43 -8.05 6.28
C THR A 17 11.84 -6.65 6.40
N LYS A 18 12.20 -5.96 7.49
CA LYS A 18 11.84 -4.56 7.70
C LYS A 18 12.37 -3.66 6.58
N ARG A 19 13.56 -3.96 6.06
CA ARG A 19 14.20 -3.17 4.99
C ARG A 19 13.36 -3.19 3.72
N GLU A 20 12.92 -4.36 3.27
CA GLU A 20 12.10 -4.51 2.07
C GLU A 20 10.81 -3.70 2.17
N ILE A 21 10.09 -3.80 3.30
CA ILE A 21 8.85 -3.05 3.51
C ILE A 21 9.10 -1.56 3.54
N VAL A 22 10.09 -1.10 4.30
CA VAL A 22 10.37 0.34 4.41
C VAL A 22 10.78 0.91 3.05
N THR A 23 11.55 0.16 2.26
CA THR A 23 11.87 0.55 0.88
C THR A 23 10.61 0.65 0.05
N PHE A 24 9.78 -0.39 0.00
CA PHE A 24 8.54 -0.39 -0.78
C PHE A 24 7.59 0.76 -0.39
N MET A 25 7.41 1.01 0.91
CA MET A 25 6.59 2.11 1.41
C MET A 25 7.13 3.48 0.96
N LYS A 26 8.45 3.67 0.98
CA LYS A 26 9.09 4.95 0.61
C LYS A 26 9.14 5.18 -0.90
N THR A 27 9.38 4.14 -1.68
CA THR A 27 9.63 4.27 -3.13
C THR A 27 8.40 4.06 -3.97
N ILE A 28 7.38 3.37 -3.46
CA ILE A 28 6.15 3.05 -4.20
C ILE A 28 4.95 3.71 -3.52
N VAL A 29 4.59 3.29 -2.31
CA VAL A 29 3.30 3.68 -1.70
C VAL A 29 3.20 5.19 -1.43
N ALA A 30 4.21 5.76 -0.76
CA ALA A 30 4.21 7.19 -0.43
C ALA A 30 4.17 8.11 -1.67
N PRO A 31 5.02 7.94 -2.70
CA PRO A 31 4.97 8.78 -3.89
C PRO A 31 3.71 8.56 -4.73
N GLU A 32 3.20 7.32 -4.84
CA GLU A 32 2.01 7.07 -5.65
C GLU A 32 0.73 7.71 -5.09
N LEU A 33 0.68 7.89 -3.77
CA LEU A 33 -0.43 8.52 -3.05
C LEU A 33 -0.17 9.99 -2.68
N GLY A 34 1.05 10.49 -2.89
CA GLY A 34 1.46 11.84 -2.46
C GLY A 34 1.37 12.08 -0.95
N VAL A 35 1.61 11.05 -0.14
CA VAL A 35 1.48 11.12 1.32
C VAL A 35 2.82 10.90 2.03
N LYS A 36 2.88 11.31 3.30
CA LYS A 36 4.01 11.02 4.20
C LYS A 36 3.66 9.86 5.12
N CYS A 37 4.67 9.24 5.75
CA CYS A 37 4.50 8.06 6.60
C CYS A 37 3.43 8.24 7.69
N ASN A 38 3.38 9.43 8.31
CA ASN A 38 2.43 9.74 9.38
C ASN A 38 0.97 9.86 8.90
N PHE A 39 0.69 9.81 7.60
CA PHE A 39 -0.68 9.76 7.09
C PHE A 39 -1.34 8.43 7.46
N CYS A 40 -0.61 7.32 7.33
CA CYS A 40 -1.11 5.97 7.65
C CYS A 40 -0.55 5.43 8.98
N HIS A 41 0.68 5.78 9.38
CA HIS A 41 1.34 5.17 10.52
C HIS A 41 1.27 6.03 11.79
N ASN A 42 1.22 5.35 12.94
CA ASN A 42 1.69 5.91 14.20
C ASN A 42 3.23 5.87 14.19
N MET A 43 3.87 7.02 14.39
CA MET A 43 5.34 7.14 14.26
C MET A 43 6.09 6.47 15.42
N ASN A 44 5.41 6.23 16.55
CA ASN A 44 5.94 5.49 17.69
C ASN A 44 5.74 3.96 17.53
N ASP A 45 4.71 3.55 16.79
CA ASP A 45 4.44 2.14 16.48
C ASP A 45 3.86 1.95 15.07
N TYR A 46 4.72 1.60 14.10
CA TYR A 46 4.33 1.34 12.72
C TYR A 46 3.41 0.12 12.56
N SER A 47 3.39 -0.79 13.54
CA SER A 47 2.56 -1.99 13.51
C SER A 47 1.12 -1.72 13.97
N SER A 48 0.87 -0.63 14.68
CA SER A 48 -0.46 -0.20 15.13
C SER A 48 -1.43 0.04 13.96
N ASP A 49 -2.69 -0.36 14.14
CA ASP A 49 -3.81 -0.09 13.22
C ASP A 49 -4.73 1.02 13.75
N GLU A 50 -4.27 1.82 14.72
CA GLU A 50 -4.99 2.98 15.29
C GLU A 50 -5.44 4.02 14.25
N LYS A 51 -4.76 4.07 13.09
CA LYS A 51 -5.13 4.96 11.98
C LYS A 51 -5.88 4.20 10.90
N ASP A 52 -7.12 4.59 10.68
CA ASP A 52 -8.01 4.00 9.66
C ASP A 52 -7.40 3.99 8.26
N ASN A 53 -6.63 5.02 7.90
CA ASN A 53 -5.93 5.09 6.61
C ASN A 53 -5.05 3.86 6.34
N LYS A 54 -4.45 3.25 7.37
CA LYS A 54 -3.65 2.03 7.22
C LYS A 54 -4.51 0.80 6.94
N ILE A 55 -5.68 0.73 7.56
CA ILE A 55 -6.65 -0.35 7.32
C ILE A 55 -7.15 -0.24 5.88
N VAL A 56 -7.58 0.95 5.44
CA VAL A 56 -8.02 1.20 4.06
C VAL A 56 -6.90 0.91 3.05
N ALA A 57 -5.67 1.37 3.31
CA ALA A 57 -4.54 1.10 2.42
C ALA A 57 -4.24 -0.40 2.27
N ARG A 58 -4.46 -1.19 3.33
CA ARG A 58 -4.29 -2.65 3.28
C ARG A 58 -5.31 -3.30 2.34
N GLU A 59 -6.57 -2.91 2.42
CA GLU A 59 -7.63 -3.38 1.51
C GLU A 59 -7.32 -2.97 0.07
N MET A 60 -6.85 -1.74 -0.15
CA MET A 60 -6.45 -1.26 -1.49
C MET A 60 -5.25 -2.03 -2.06
N MET A 61 -4.27 -2.39 -1.23
CA MET A 61 -3.14 -3.23 -1.67
C MET A 61 -3.61 -4.62 -2.09
N ASP A 62 -4.57 -5.19 -1.37
CA ASP A 62 -5.14 -6.50 -1.74
C ASP A 62 -5.95 -6.40 -3.04
N MET A 63 -6.78 -5.36 -3.19
CA MET A 63 -7.51 -5.07 -4.43
C MET A 63 -6.57 -4.95 -5.64
N VAL A 64 -5.45 -4.23 -5.52
CA VAL A 64 -4.47 -4.08 -6.60
C VAL A 64 -3.83 -5.43 -6.96
N GLN A 65 -3.44 -6.24 -5.96
CA GLN A 65 -2.90 -7.57 -6.20
C GLN A 65 -3.90 -8.49 -6.92
N GLN A 66 -5.17 -8.46 -6.50
CA GLN A 66 -6.22 -9.23 -7.15
C GLN A 66 -6.49 -8.73 -8.58
N SER A 67 -6.57 -7.41 -8.77
CA SER A 67 -6.79 -6.80 -10.08
C SER A 67 -5.65 -7.16 -11.05
N ASN A 68 -4.40 -7.14 -10.58
CA ASN A 68 -3.25 -7.50 -11.42
C ASN A 68 -3.25 -8.97 -11.86
N LYS A 69 -3.89 -9.89 -11.12
CA LYS A 69 -4.12 -11.25 -11.63
C LYS A 69 -4.98 -11.22 -12.89
N THR A 70 -6.09 -10.48 -12.86
CA THR A 70 -6.96 -10.29 -14.03
C THR A 70 -6.25 -9.53 -15.15
N MET A 71 -5.49 -8.48 -14.85
CA MET A 71 -4.72 -7.74 -15.87
C MET A 71 -3.73 -8.66 -16.60
N ASN A 72 -3.06 -9.55 -15.86
CA ASN A 72 -2.14 -10.53 -16.42
C ASN A 72 -2.85 -11.56 -17.31
N GLU A 73 -4.02 -12.06 -16.91
CA GLU A 73 -4.87 -12.95 -17.74
C GLU A 73 -5.29 -12.29 -19.06
N LEU A 74 -5.53 -10.98 -19.04
CA LEU A 74 -5.89 -10.18 -20.21
C LEU A 74 -4.67 -9.73 -21.04
N ASN A 75 -3.45 -10.09 -20.64
CA ASN A 75 -2.20 -9.62 -21.25
C ASN A 75 -2.08 -8.08 -21.28
N PHE A 76 -2.57 -7.42 -20.23
CA PHE A 76 -2.48 -5.97 -20.04
C PHE A 76 -1.37 -5.62 -19.04
N HIS A 77 -0.95 -4.35 -19.04
CA HIS A 77 -0.01 -3.84 -18.05
C HIS A 77 -0.62 -3.88 -16.65
N GLU A 78 0.21 -4.18 -15.65
CA GLU A 78 -0.18 -4.10 -14.25
C GLU A 78 -0.59 -2.67 -13.86
N ILE A 79 -1.60 -2.59 -13.00
CA ILE A 79 -2.01 -1.35 -12.37
C ILE A 79 -1.26 -1.14 -11.05
N SER A 80 -1.05 0.12 -10.72
CA SER A 80 -0.54 0.55 -9.42
C SER A 80 -1.47 1.59 -8.80
N CYS A 81 -1.15 2.06 -7.59
CA CYS A 81 -1.96 3.08 -6.93
C CYS A 81 -2.02 4.36 -7.78
N TRP A 82 -0.95 4.66 -8.54
CA TRP A 82 -0.84 5.83 -9.41
C TRP A 82 -1.93 5.92 -10.46
N VAL A 83 -2.37 4.79 -11.02
CA VAL A 83 -3.39 4.74 -12.08
C VAL A 83 -4.66 5.49 -11.66
N CYS A 84 -5.05 5.34 -10.39
CA CYS A 84 -6.22 6.01 -9.81
C CYS A 84 -5.87 7.27 -9.02
N HIS A 85 -4.85 7.21 -8.15
CA HIS A 85 -4.54 8.27 -7.20
C HIS A 85 -3.75 9.43 -7.81
N ARG A 86 -2.89 9.17 -8.81
CA ARG A 86 -2.07 10.18 -9.50
C ARG A 86 -1.29 11.10 -8.55
N GLY A 87 -0.77 10.55 -7.44
CA GLY A 87 -0.05 11.34 -6.44
C GLY A 87 -0.94 12.13 -5.48
N ASN A 88 -2.24 11.82 -5.40
CA ASN A 88 -3.16 12.41 -4.43
C ASN A 88 -3.66 11.37 -3.42
N LYS A 89 -3.91 11.82 -2.18
CA LYS A 89 -4.43 10.95 -1.10
C LYS A 89 -5.79 10.32 -1.42
N HIS A 90 -6.57 10.92 -2.31
CA HIS A 90 -7.81 10.39 -2.85
C HIS A 90 -7.84 10.57 -4.37
N PRO A 91 -8.47 9.65 -5.13
CA PRO A 91 -8.70 9.85 -6.56
C PRO A 91 -9.51 11.13 -6.82
N GLU A 92 -9.10 11.92 -7.82
CA GLU A 92 -9.72 13.23 -8.12
C GLU A 92 -11.12 13.11 -8.73
N HIS A 93 -11.40 12.00 -9.40
CA HIS A 93 -12.65 11.76 -10.11
C HIS A 93 -13.36 10.56 -9.49
N PRO A 94 -14.11 10.76 -8.39
CA PRO A 94 -14.99 9.70 -7.90
C PRO A 94 -16.04 9.37 -8.97
N PRO A 95 -16.58 8.14 -8.97
CA PRO A 95 -17.75 7.82 -9.78
C PRO A 95 -18.86 8.84 -9.52
N LYS A 96 -19.65 9.18 -10.54
CA LYS A 96 -20.89 9.93 -10.31
C LYS A 96 -21.73 9.14 -9.30
N GLU A 97 -22.25 9.83 -8.29
CA GLU A 97 -23.17 9.23 -7.32
C GLU A 97 -24.27 8.47 -8.08
N LYS A 98 -24.58 7.26 -7.61
CA LYS A 98 -25.66 6.44 -8.17
C LYS A 98 -27.02 6.96 -7.73
#